data_AF-A0A927T4B8-F1
#
_entry.id   AF-A0A927T4B8-F1
#
_cell.length_a   1.000
_cell.length_b   1.000
_cell.length_c   1.000
_cell.angle_alpha   90.00
_cell.angle_beta   90.00
_cell.angle_gamma   90.00
#
_symmetry.space_group_name_H-M   'P 1'
#
loop_
_entity.id
_entity.type
_entity.pdbx_description
1 polymer ?
#
loop_
_entity_poly.entity_id
_entity_poly.type
_entity_poly.pdbx_seq_one_letter_code
_entity_poly.pdbx_strand_id
1 'polypeptide(L)'
;MNSKAVELGCKNTHFVNPNGIHNEEHYSSAYDLALITKYAMKNETFREIVSYSSYKLPPTELYPEDNRIFANTNDMLIPYSNHYYKYATGIKTGYTSAAGYCLVASAEKNNLNLISIIFGSED
;
A
#
# COMPACT_ATOMS: atom_id res chain seq x y z
N MET A 1 -14.92 6.51 3.58
CA MET A 1 -14.29 5.31 3.00
C MET A 1 -15.33 4.35 2.43
N ASN A 2 -16.31 3.89 3.23
CA ASN A 2 -17.34 2.93 2.80
C ASN A 2 -18.12 3.33 1.55
N SER A 3 -18.59 4.57 1.44
CA SER A 3 -19.32 5.03 0.24
C SER A 3 -18.49 4.89 -1.04
N LYS A 4 -17.17 5.12 -0.97
CA LYS A 4 -16.27 4.94 -2.11
C LYS A 4 -16.05 3.47 -2.43
N ALA A 5 -15.94 2.59 -1.42
CA ALA A 5 -15.84 1.15 -1.63
C ALA A 5 -17.07 0.62 -2.41
N VAL A 6 -18.28 1.06 -2.01
CA VAL A 6 -19.53 0.73 -2.73
C VAL A 6 -19.51 1.25 -4.16
N GLU A 7 -19.10 2.49 -4.39
CA GLU A 7 -18.98 3.08 -5.74
C GLU A 7 -18.03 2.27 -6.65
N LEU A 8 -16.95 1.74 -6.08
CA LEU A 8 -15.97 0.92 -6.80
C LEU A 8 -16.43 -0.53 -7.01
N GLY A 9 -17.61 -0.91 -6.50
CA GLY A 9 -18.17 -2.26 -6.62
C GLY A 9 -17.62 -3.26 -5.62
N CYS A 10 -16.99 -2.80 -4.54
CA CYS A 10 -16.52 -3.66 -3.45
C CYS A 10 -17.74 -4.22 -2.70
N LYS A 11 -17.85 -5.55 -2.62
CA LYS A 11 -19.00 -6.24 -2.01
C LYS A 11 -18.70 -6.83 -0.65
N ASN A 12 -17.43 -7.01 -0.34
CA ASN A 12 -16.90 -7.69 0.84
C ASN A 12 -15.89 -6.78 1.56
N THR A 13 -16.23 -5.50 1.69
CA THR A 13 -15.37 -4.49 2.33
C THR A 13 -16.18 -3.60 3.26
N HIS A 14 -15.71 -3.44 4.49
CA HIS A 14 -16.21 -2.45 5.45
C HIS A 14 -15.03 -1.84 6.21
N PHE A 15 -14.92 -0.51 6.16
CA PHE A 15 -13.91 0.27 6.85
C PHE A 15 -14.49 0.92 8.10
N VAL A 16 -13.91 0.60 9.25
CA VAL A 16 -14.24 1.22 10.55
C VAL A 16 -13.28 2.35 10.91
N ASN A 17 -12.06 2.33 10.37
CA ASN A 17 -11.00 3.28 10.66
C ASN A 17 -10.13 3.50 9.41
N PRO A 18 -9.28 4.54 9.39
CA PRO A 18 -8.45 4.87 8.22
C PRO A 18 -7.06 4.22 8.22
N ASN A 19 -6.69 3.46 9.27
CA ASN A 19 -5.32 3.01 9.49
C ASN A 19 -5.14 1.48 9.50
N GLY A 20 -6.23 0.70 9.50
CA GLY A 20 -6.18 -0.75 9.48
C GLY A 20 -5.93 -1.40 10.84
N ILE A 21 -6.01 -0.66 11.95
CA ILE A 21 -5.99 -1.27 13.29
C ILE A 21 -7.20 -2.20 13.41
N HIS A 22 -6.97 -3.37 14.02
CA HIS A 22 -7.96 -4.44 14.08
C HIS A 22 -9.28 -3.99 14.72
N ASN A 23 -10.36 -4.36 14.05
CA ASN A 23 -11.73 -4.33 14.52
C ASN A 23 -12.47 -5.43 13.75
N GLU A 24 -13.36 -6.17 14.39
CA GLU A 24 -14.07 -7.30 13.75
C GLU A 24 -14.88 -6.86 12.52
N GLU A 25 -15.40 -5.64 12.52
CA GLU A 25 -16.14 -5.05 11.40
C GLU A 25 -15.19 -4.37 10.39
N HIS A 26 -13.87 -4.32 10.61
CA HIS A 26 -12.91 -3.78 9.64
C HIS A 26 -12.33 -4.90 8.78
N TYR A 27 -12.86 -5.07 7.57
CA TYR A 27 -12.47 -6.16 6.68
C TYR A 27 -12.50 -5.76 5.20
N SER A 28 -11.83 -6.57 4.39
CA SER A 28 -11.85 -6.51 2.93
C SER A 28 -11.65 -7.92 2.35
N SER A 29 -11.85 -8.09 1.04
CA SER A 29 -11.39 -9.26 0.29
C SER A 29 -10.22 -8.90 -0.64
N ALA A 30 -9.47 -9.90 -1.10
CA ALA A 30 -8.36 -9.68 -2.03
C ALA A 30 -8.85 -9.07 -3.35
N TYR A 31 -10.01 -9.53 -3.82
CA TYR A 31 -10.66 -8.99 -5.02
C TYR A 31 -11.04 -7.52 -4.86
N ASP A 32 -11.67 -7.15 -3.74
CA ASP A 32 -12.07 -5.76 -3.49
C ASP A 32 -10.87 -4.83 -3.34
N LEU A 33 -9.80 -5.26 -2.66
CA LEU A 33 -8.57 -4.47 -2.62
C LEU A 33 -7.96 -4.33 -4.02
N ALA A 34 -8.02 -5.35 -4.88
CA ALA A 34 -7.57 -5.20 -6.26
C ALA A 34 -8.38 -4.14 -7.05
N LEU A 35 -9.69 -4.02 -6.80
CA LEU A 35 -10.52 -2.94 -7.38
C LEU A 35 -10.08 -1.57 -6.87
N ILE A 36 -9.87 -1.45 -5.55
CA ILE A 36 -9.40 -0.21 -4.91
C ILE A 36 -8.02 0.19 -5.44
N THR A 37 -7.06 -0.74 -5.49
CA THR A 37 -5.72 -0.51 -6.01
C THR A 37 -5.75 -0.12 -7.48
N LYS A 38 -6.55 -0.81 -8.31
CA LYS A 38 -6.73 -0.45 -9.72
C LYS A 38 -7.29 0.96 -9.89
N TYR A 39 -8.20 1.39 -9.02
CA TYR A 39 -8.71 2.76 -9.01
C TYR A 39 -7.63 3.76 -8.57
N ALA A 40 -6.94 3.49 -7.46
CA ALA A 40 -5.90 4.36 -6.92
C ALA A 40 -4.73 4.58 -7.90
N MET A 41 -4.33 3.53 -8.63
CA MET A 41 -3.24 3.60 -9.62
C MET A 41 -3.56 4.45 -10.85
N LYS A 42 -4.81 4.90 -11.03
CA LYS A 42 -5.16 5.92 -12.04
C LYS A 42 -4.72 7.32 -11.62
N ASN A 43 -4.49 7.57 -10.33
CA ASN A 43 -4.06 8.86 -9.81
C ASN A 43 -2.53 8.96 -9.87
N GLU A 44 -2.01 9.97 -10.59
CA GLU A 44 -0.57 10.11 -10.83
C GLU A 44 0.21 10.43 -9.56
N THR A 45 -0.34 11.29 -8.71
CA THR A 45 0.23 11.62 -7.39
C THR A 45 0.33 10.39 -6.50
N PHE A 46 -0.70 9.53 -6.51
CA PHE A 46 -0.66 8.27 -5.75
C PHE A 46 0.45 7.36 -6.28
N ARG A 47 0.54 7.16 -7.61
CA ARG A 47 1.60 6.35 -8.22
C ARG A 47 2.98 6.83 -7.83
N GLU A 48 3.19 8.15 -7.88
CA GLU A 48 4.46 8.76 -7.50
C GLU A 48 4.80 8.45 -6.03
N ILE A 49 3.90 8.79 -5.10
CA ILE A 49 4.13 8.61 -3.66
C ILE A 49 4.45 7.16 -3.30
N VAL A 50 3.69 6.20 -3.82
CA VAL A 50 3.87 4.79 -3.46
C VAL A 50 5.12 4.15 -4.09
N SER A 51 5.72 4.79 -5.09
CA SER A 51 6.92 4.30 -5.80
C SER A 51 8.23 4.68 -5.11
N TYR A 52 8.21 5.64 -4.18
CA TYR A 52 9.42 6.09 -3.51
C TYR A 52 10.03 4.98 -2.63
N SER A 53 11.33 4.72 -2.79
CA SER A 53 12.09 3.84 -1.89
C SER A 53 12.39 4.50 -0.54
N SER A 54 12.48 5.83 -0.51
CA SER A 54 12.57 6.65 0.69
C SER A 54 12.05 8.05 0.43
N TYR A 55 11.65 8.76 1.48
CA TYR A 55 11.24 10.16 1.38
C TYR A 55 11.79 10.96 2.56
N LYS A 56 12.33 12.14 2.26
CA LYS A 56 12.78 13.11 3.27
C LYS A 56 11.69 14.16 3.47
N LEU A 57 11.08 14.19 4.65
CA LEU A 57 10.12 15.24 4.97
C LEU A 57 10.89 16.57 5.12
N PRO A 58 10.39 17.67 4.52
CA PRO A 58 10.99 18.98 4.70
C PRO A 58 10.89 19.42 6.16
N PRO A 59 11.80 20.29 6.65
CA PRO A 59 11.65 20.95 7.93
C PRO A 59 10.30 21.67 8.06
N THR A 60 9.79 21.72 9.29
CA THR A 60 8.57 22.45 9.67
C THR A 60 8.87 23.32 10.88
N GLU A 61 8.02 24.30 11.20
CA GLU A 61 8.21 25.13 12.40
C GLU A 61 8.33 24.29 13.69
N LEU A 62 7.54 23.23 13.80
CA LEU A 62 7.56 22.29 14.93
C LEU A 62 8.72 21.28 14.90
N TYR A 63 9.43 21.20 13.77
CA TYR A 63 10.55 20.28 13.59
C TYR A 63 11.52 20.88 12.56
N PRO A 64 12.43 21.76 13.00
CA PRO A 64 13.30 22.51 12.09
C PRO A 64 14.48 21.70 11.58
N GLU A 65 14.76 20.52 12.15
CA GLU A 65 15.87 19.69 11.72
C GLU A 65 15.59 19.04 10.35
N ASP A 66 16.60 19.05 9.48
CA ASP A 66 16.52 18.52 8.11
C ASP A 66 17.02 17.06 8.05
N ASN A 67 16.47 16.19 8.91
CA ASN A 67 16.91 14.80 9.11
C ASN A 67 15.76 13.78 9.16
N ARG A 68 14.51 14.17 8.85
CA ARG A 68 13.36 13.26 8.81
C ARG A 68 13.31 12.44 7.53
N ILE A 69 14.05 11.33 7.51
CA ILE A 69 14.10 10.41 6.39
C ILE A 69 13.33 9.14 6.74
N PHE A 70 12.38 8.77 5.88
CA PHE A 70 11.59 7.53 6.01
C PHE A 70 11.94 6.60 4.88
N ALA A 71 12.37 5.38 5.22
CA ALA A 71 12.49 4.29 4.26
C ALA A 71 11.10 3.68 4.00
N ASN A 72 10.86 3.25 2.76
CA ASN A 72 9.65 2.51 2.44
C ASN A 72 9.70 1.13 3.11
N THR A 73 8.57 0.68 3.66
CA THR A 73 8.43 -0.64 4.25
C THR A 73 8.19 -1.74 3.21
N ASN A 74 7.96 -1.38 1.95
CA ASN A 74 7.87 -2.32 0.84
C ASN A 74 9.27 -2.59 0.28
N ASP A 75 9.89 -3.66 0.77
CA ASP A 75 11.24 -4.08 0.42
C ASP A 75 11.47 -4.29 -1.09
N MET A 76 10.42 -4.58 -1.87
CA MET A 76 10.56 -4.74 -3.31
C MET A 76 11.03 -3.47 -4.03
N LEU A 77 10.89 -2.30 -3.40
CA LEU A 77 11.35 -1.01 -3.92
C LEU A 77 12.78 -0.67 -3.51
N ILE A 78 13.40 -1.45 -2.63
CA ILE A 78 14.70 -1.14 -2.03
C ILE A 78 15.80 -1.90 -2.78
N PRO A 79 16.69 -1.25 -3.57
CA PRO A 79 17.63 -1.94 -4.46
C PRO A 79 18.60 -2.91 -3.79
N TYR A 80 18.87 -2.72 -2.50
CA TYR A 80 19.76 -3.54 -1.69
C TYR A 80 19.02 -4.56 -0.81
N SER A 81 17.69 -4.66 -0.90
CA SER A 81 16.93 -5.72 -0.24
C SER A 81 17.02 -7.04 -1.02
N ASN A 82 16.99 -8.16 -0.32
CA ASN A 82 16.88 -9.49 -0.91
C ASN A 82 15.54 -9.70 -1.64
N HIS A 83 14.53 -8.89 -1.32
CA HIS A 83 13.22 -8.92 -1.97
C HIS A 83 13.10 -7.91 -3.13
N TYR A 84 14.19 -7.21 -3.48
CA TYR A 84 14.17 -6.20 -4.53
C TYR A 84 13.63 -6.76 -5.83
N TYR A 85 12.65 -6.06 -6.40
CA TYR A 85 12.11 -6.41 -7.70
C TYR A 85 12.15 -5.19 -8.60
N LYS A 86 13.05 -5.20 -9.59
CA LYS A 86 13.29 -4.07 -10.51
C LYS A 86 12.09 -3.57 -11.30
N TYR A 87 10.99 -4.32 -11.32
CA TYR A 87 9.74 -3.95 -12.00
C TYR A 87 8.65 -3.50 -11.01
N ALA A 88 8.90 -3.53 -9.70
CA ALA A 88 7.94 -3.11 -8.70
C ALA A 88 7.65 -1.62 -8.80
N THR A 89 6.38 -1.27 -8.66
CA THR A 89 5.87 0.12 -8.71
C THR A 89 5.17 0.53 -7.43
N GLY A 90 5.21 -0.31 -6.38
CA GLY A 90 4.93 0.08 -5.00
C GLY A 90 3.66 -0.52 -4.40
N ILE A 91 2.79 0.36 -3.90
CA ILE A 91 1.60 0.16 -3.06
C ILE A 91 1.88 0.10 -1.56
N LYS A 92 1.68 -1.04 -0.86
CA LYS A 92 1.68 -1.02 0.62
C LYS A 92 1.73 -2.38 1.30
N THR A 93 2.50 -2.45 2.39
CA THR A 93 2.52 -3.56 3.37
C THR A 93 1.56 -3.31 4.56
N GLY A 94 1.14 -4.35 5.26
CA GLY A 94 0.36 -4.21 6.51
C GLY A 94 0.52 -5.42 7.41
N TYR A 95 0.43 -5.21 8.72
CA TYR A 95 0.47 -6.28 9.71
C TYR A 95 -0.33 -5.89 10.96
N THR A 96 -1.11 -6.83 11.46
CA THR A 96 -1.58 -6.87 12.85
C THR A 96 -1.58 -8.33 13.29
N SER A 97 -1.55 -8.60 14.60
CA SER A 97 -1.60 -9.97 15.10
C SER A 97 -2.84 -10.75 14.64
N ALA A 98 -3.97 -10.06 14.40
CA ALA A 98 -5.20 -10.68 13.92
C ALA A 98 -5.25 -10.87 12.39
N ALA A 99 -4.58 -9.99 11.63
CA ALA A 99 -4.61 -10.02 10.16
C ALA A 99 -3.47 -10.84 9.52
N GLY A 100 -2.40 -11.13 10.28
CA GLY A 100 -1.15 -11.66 9.73
C GLY A 100 -0.43 -10.65 8.83
N TYR A 101 0.51 -11.12 8.02
CA TYR A 101 1.21 -10.27 7.04
C TYR A 101 0.35 -10.10 5.79
N CYS A 102 0.08 -8.85 5.45
CA CYS A 102 -0.68 -8.44 4.27
C CYS A 102 0.21 -7.60 3.34
N LEU A 103 0.08 -7.83 2.04
CA LEU A 103 0.80 -7.09 1.02
C LEU A 103 -0.13 -6.78 -0.15
N VAL A 104 -0.15 -5.52 -0.54
CA VAL A 104 -0.57 -5.12 -1.88
C VAL A 104 0.66 -4.65 -2.61
N ALA A 105 0.86 -5.17 -3.82
CA ALA A 105 2.00 -4.88 -4.65
C ALA A 105 1.58 -4.62 -6.09
N SER A 106 2.31 -3.76 -6.79
CA SER A 106 2.18 -3.60 -8.23
C SER A 106 3.53 -3.71 -8.93
N ALA A 107 3.50 -4.14 -10.19
CA ALA A 107 4.67 -4.17 -11.05
C ALA A 107 4.32 -3.89 -12.51
N GLU A 108 5.27 -3.30 -13.23
CA GLU A 108 5.12 -3.00 -14.65
C GLU A 108 6.31 -3.49 -15.47
N LYS A 109 6.03 -4.22 -16.56
CA LYS A 109 7.05 -4.66 -17.53
C LYS A 109 6.41 -4.78 -18.92
N ASN A 110 7.06 -4.21 -19.94
CA ASN A 110 6.61 -4.30 -21.33
C ASN A 110 5.15 -3.85 -21.53
N ASN A 111 4.75 -2.72 -20.90
CA ASN A 111 3.38 -2.20 -20.87
C ASN A 111 2.34 -3.11 -20.20
N LEU A 112 2.74 -4.22 -19.60
CA LEU A 112 1.88 -5.06 -18.78
C LEU A 112 1.98 -4.61 -17.31
N ASN A 113 0.84 -4.19 -16.78
CA ASN A 113 0.67 -3.78 -15.39
C ASN A 113 -0.04 -4.88 -14.60
N LEU A 114 0.57 -5.35 -13.51
CA LEU A 114 0.04 -6.38 -12.63
C LEU A 114 -0.12 -5.85 -11.21
N ILE A 115 -1.14 -6.35 -10.51
CA ILE A 115 -1.40 -6.11 -9.08
C ILE A 115 -1.47 -7.47 -8.40
N SER A 116 -0.78 -7.62 -7.27
CA SER A 116 -0.82 -8.79 -6.39
C SER A 116 -1.35 -8.40 -5.02
N ILE A 117 -2.23 -9.24 -4.46
CA ILE A 117 -2.84 -9.05 -3.13
C ILE A 117 -2.61 -10.33 -2.33
N ILE A 118 -1.99 -10.19 -1.16
CA ILE A 118 -1.72 -11.27 -0.20
C ILE A 118 -2.29 -10.85 1.15
N PHE A 119 -3.00 -11.74 1.82
CA PHE A 119 -3.49 -11.57 3.19
C PHE A 119 -3.09 -12.75 4.06
N GLY A 120 -2.81 -12.49 5.34
CA GLY A 120 -2.60 -13.54 6.33
C GLY A 120 -1.39 -14.44 6.05
N SER A 121 -0.35 -13.92 5.40
CA SER A 121 0.91 -14.67 5.29
C SER A 121 1.52 -14.86 6.68
N GLU A 122 2.20 -15.98 6.86
CA GLU A 122 2.92 -16.31 8.09
C GLU A 122 4.25 -15.54 8.18
N ASP A 123 4.83 -15.20 7.03
CA ASP A 123 6.04 -14.41 6.82
C ASP A 123 5.94 -13.41 5.65
#